data_AF-A0A7C2WB60-F1
#
_entry.id   AF-A0A7C2WB60-F1
#
_cell.length_a   1.000
_cell.length_b   1.000
_cell.length_c   1.000
_cell.angle_alpha   90.00
_cell.angle_beta   90.00
_cell.angle_gamma   90.00
#
_symmetry.space_group_name_H-M   'P 1'
#
loop_
_entity.id
_entity.type
_entity.pdbx_description
1 polymer ?
#
loop_
_entity_poly.entity_id
_entity_poly.type
_entity_poly.pdbx_seq_one_letter_code
_entity_poly.pdbx_strand_id
1 'polypeptide(L)'
;ITFDEDVREVVRKAKERGVPIRIGVNFGSLPPMTREFVDEMAAQNATHTELIAEHMVRTALGHVRILEDLDFGDIVISLKAFEVPVMVEAYRRMARLVDYPLHLGVTEAGTPKAGAIRSAVGIGTLLAEGIGDTIRVSLATDPVEEVYVAYEILKSLDLRQHGATLVACPTCGRVEVDLFKLANEIDEYLKTIKEPIKVAVMGCVVNGPGEARDSDVGVAAGRGKGVIFRKGRIVRKVEEREIVPALKEEIQLVLAERAAGVPAVETGHRRISVPVVDA
;
A
#
# COMPACT_ATOMS: atom_id res chain seq x y z
N ILE A 1 -14.74 -22.94 10.61
CA ILE A 1 -14.56 -24.29 11.17
C ILE A 1 -15.81 -24.54 12.01
N THR A 2 -16.55 -25.61 11.75
CA THR A 2 -17.94 -25.78 12.21
C THR A 2 -18.08 -26.50 13.55
N PHE A 3 -17.01 -27.09 14.10
CA PHE A 3 -17.06 -27.85 15.35
C PHE A 3 -15.88 -27.52 16.27
N ASP A 4 -16.15 -27.36 17.56
CA ASP A 4 -15.16 -26.99 18.59
C ASP A 4 -14.00 -27.99 18.72
N GLU A 5 -14.26 -29.27 18.48
CA GLU A 5 -13.25 -30.34 18.52
C GLU A 5 -12.19 -30.18 17.43
N ASP A 6 -12.59 -29.79 16.22
CA ASP A 6 -11.67 -29.55 15.11
C ASP A 6 -10.76 -28.35 15.39
N VAL A 7 -11.31 -27.29 16.01
CA VAL A 7 -10.54 -26.11 16.40
C VAL A 7 -9.48 -26.47 17.44
N ARG A 8 -9.83 -27.27 18.46
CA ARG A 8 -8.89 -27.70 19.49
C ARG A 8 -7.72 -28.50 18.92
N GLU A 9 -7.98 -29.43 18.01
CA GLU A 9 -6.92 -30.23 17.39
C GLU A 9 -6.00 -29.35 16.52
N VAL A 10 -6.56 -28.41 15.76
CA VAL A 10 -5.76 -27.45 14.97
C VAL A 10 -4.87 -26.61 15.88
N VAL A 11 -5.42 -26.04 16.96
CA VAL A 11 -4.67 -25.23 17.92
C VAL A 11 -3.55 -26.04 18.56
N ARG A 12 -3.84 -27.27 19.00
CA ARG A 12 -2.83 -28.18 19.57
C ARG A 12 -1.69 -28.44 18.58
N LYS A 13 -2.02 -28.74 17.33
CA LYS A 13 -1.03 -28.98 16.25
C LYS A 13 -0.24 -27.74 15.86
N ALA A 14 -0.83 -26.55 15.99
CA ALA A 14 -0.16 -25.28 15.76
C ALA A 14 0.84 -24.97 16.89
N LYS A 15 0.44 -25.16 18.16
CA LYS A 15 1.32 -25.05 19.33
C LYS A 15 2.53 -25.96 19.24
N GLU A 16 2.31 -27.25 18.97
CA GLU A 16 3.39 -28.25 18.85
C GLU A 16 4.47 -27.85 17.83
N ARG A 17 4.10 -27.03 16.84
CA ARG A 17 4.97 -26.65 15.72
C ARG A 17 5.41 -25.18 15.75
N GLY A 18 4.96 -24.39 16.72
CA GLY A 18 5.21 -22.95 16.78
C GLY A 18 4.70 -22.20 15.54
N VAL A 19 3.52 -22.58 15.03
CA VAL A 19 2.93 -21.96 13.83
C VAL A 19 1.81 -21.01 14.26
N PRO A 20 1.84 -19.72 13.85
CA PRO A 20 0.78 -18.79 14.20
C PRO A 20 -0.53 -19.10 13.47
N ILE A 21 -1.66 -18.69 14.04
CA ILE A 21 -2.99 -18.82 13.45
C ILE A 21 -3.55 -17.44 13.13
N ARG A 22 -4.02 -17.25 11.90
CA ARG A 22 -4.79 -16.06 11.55
C ARG A 22 -6.29 -16.30 11.70
N ILE A 23 -6.95 -15.59 12.61
CA ILE A 23 -8.41 -15.49 12.68
C ILE A 23 -8.88 -14.54 11.57
N GLY A 24 -9.60 -15.10 10.60
CA GLY A 24 -10.11 -14.34 9.46
C GLY A 24 -11.64 -14.25 9.47
N VAL A 25 -12.16 -13.07 9.75
CA VAL A 25 -13.60 -12.77 9.64
C VAL A 25 -13.83 -11.99 8.35
N ASN A 26 -14.61 -12.58 7.43
CA ASN A 26 -15.07 -11.92 6.21
C ASN A 26 -16.55 -11.60 6.35
N PHE A 27 -16.97 -10.40 5.94
CA PHE A 27 -18.38 -9.98 5.99
C PHE A 27 -19.33 -11.00 5.36
N GLY A 28 -18.99 -11.53 4.18
CA GLY A 28 -19.82 -12.51 3.45
C GLY A 28 -19.96 -13.88 4.12
N SER A 29 -19.20 -14.16 5.17
CA SER A 29 -19.26 -15.42 5.92
C SER A 29 -19.64 -15.24 7.39
N LEU A 30 -20.21 -14.08 7.75
CA LEU A 30 -20.65 -13.83 9.12
C LEU A 30 -21.85 -14.71 9.49
N PRO A 31 -21.95 -15.17 10.75
CA PRO A 31 -23.18 -15.76 11.25
C PRO A 31 -24.32 -14.72 11.22
N PRO A 32 -25.59 -15.16 11.16
CA PRO A 32 -26.72 -14.25 11.27
C PRO A 32 -26.65 -13.41 12.55
N MET A 33 -26.99 -12.13 12.46
CA MET A 33 -27.09 -11.26 13.62
C MET A 33 -28.28 -11.70 14.49
N THR A 34 -28.09 -11.73 15.81
CA THR A 34 -29.20 -12.00 16.73
C THR A 34 -30.09 -10.77 16.88
N ARG A 35 -31.35 -10.99 17.28
CA ARG A 35 -32.29 -9.87 17.48
C ARG A 35 -31.82 -8.96 18.61
N GLU A 36 -31.29 -9.55 19.67
CA GLU A 36 -30.76 -8.85 20.84
C GLU A 36 -29.62 -7.91 20.42
N PHE A 37 -28.70 -8.37 19.57
CA PHE A 37 -27.61 -7.54 19.06
C PHE A 37 -28.12 -6.37 18.20
N VAL A 38 -29.09 -6.63 17.32
CA VAL A 38 -29.67 -5.57 16.47
C VAL A 38 -30.40 -4.53 17.33
N ASP A 39 -31.20 -4.97 18.30
CA ASP A 39 -31.94 -4.07 19.21
C ASP A 39 -30.97 -3.24 20.08
N GLU A 40 -29.87 -3.85 20.56
CA GLU A 40 -28.78 -3.17 21.29
C GLU A 40 -28.15 -2.04 20.45
N MET A 41 -27.78 -2.35 19.20
CA MET A 41 -27.14 -1.38 18.30
C MET A 41 -28.12 -0.28 17.87
N ALA A 42 -29.39 -0.61 17.67
CA ALA A 42 -30.44 0.36 17.36
C ALA A 42 -30.67 1.35 18.51
N ALA A 43 -30.64 0.87 19.77
CA ALA A 43 -30.76 1.73 20.95
C ALA A 43 -29.60 2.76 21.06
N GLN A 44 -28.45 2.47 20.45
CA GLN A 44 -27.29 3.36 20.37
C GLN A 44 -27.33 4.30 19.16
N ASN A 45 -28.39 4.26 18.35
CA ASN A 45 -28.50 4.95 17.06
C ASN A 45 -27.34 4.61 16.10
N ALA A 46 -26.84 3.37 16.16
CA ALA A 46 -25.76 2.94 15.29
C ALA A 46 -26.18 3.01 13.82
N THR A 47 -25.29 3.53 12.99
CA THR A 47 -25.42 3.49 11.54
C THR A 47 -25.32 2.05 11.03
N HIS A 48 -25.75 1.82 9.79
CA HIS A 48 -25.60 0.50 9.16
C HIS A 48 -24.14 0.02 9.11
N THR A 49 -23.20 0.95 8.87
CA THR A 49 -21.77 0.67 8.87
C THR A 49 -21.29 0.20 10.24
N GLU A 50 -21.68 0.89 11.31
CA GLU A 50 -21.28 0.56 12.68
C GLU A 50 -21.90 -0.76 13.14
N LEU A 51 -23.16 -1.03 12.79
CA LEU A 51 -23.83 -2.31 13.06
C LEU A 51 -23.03 -3.48 12.49
N ILE A 52 -22.64 -3.39 11.21
CA ILE A 52 -21.87 -4.45 10.54
C ILE A 52 -20.47 -4.57 11.12
N ALA A 53 -19.77 -3.44 11.29
CA ALA A 53 -18.41 -3.42 11.80
C ALA A 53 -18.33 -4.02 13.22
N GLU A 54 -19.27 -3.67 14.10
CA GLU A 54 -19.36 -4.23 15.45
C GLU A 54 -19.60 -5.74 15.41
N HIS A 55 -20.51 -6.22 14.54
CA HIS A 55 -20.76 -7.66 14.40
C HIS A 55 -19.50 -8.42 13.98
N MET A 56 -18.72 -7.86 13.05
CA MET A 56 -17.43 -8.41 12.63
C MET A 56 -16.43 -8.47 13.79
N VAL A 57 -16.31 -7.39 14.55
CA VAL A 57 -15.40 -7.29 15.70
C VAL A 57 -15.77 -8.30 16.78
N ARG A 58 -17.05 -8.35 17.21
CA ARG A 58 -17.53 -9.29 18.22
C ARG A 58 -17.34 -10.74 17.79
N THR A 59 -17.60 -11.04 16.51
CA THR A 59 -17.36 -12.38 15.96
C THR A 59 -15.87 -12.75 16.05
N ALA A 60 -14.97 -11.84 15.69
CA ALA A 60 -13.54 -12.09 15.78
C ALA A 60 -13.07 -12.24 17.24
N LEU A 61 -13.54 -11.41 18.17
CA LEU A 61 -13.23 -11.51 19.60
C LEU A 61 -13.73 -12.83 20.20
N GLY A 62 -14.89 -13.32 19.78
CA GLY A 62 -15.36 -14.65 20.15
C GLY A 62 -14.38 -15.74 19.75
N HIS A 63 -13.82 -15.67 18.53
CA HIS A 63 -12.79 -16.61 18.08
C HIS A 63 -11.46 -16.42 18.79
N VAL A 64 -11.04 -15.18 19.08
CA VAL A 64 -9.84 -14.89 19.86
C VAL A 64 -9.94 -15.58 21.22
N ARG A 65 -11.07 -15.40 21.91
CA ARG A 65 -11.31 -16.02 23.21
C ARG A 65 -11.22 -17.55 23.18
N ILE A 66 -11.73 -18.19 22.13
CA ILE A 66 -11.60 -19.66 21.98
C ILE A 66 -10.12 -20.07 21.95
N LEU A 67 -9.27 -19.32 21.25
CA LEU A 67 -7.83 -19.62 21.16
C LEU A 67 -7.13 -19.32 22.50
N GLU A 68 -7.47 -18.22 23.15
CA GLU A 68 -6.94 -17.83 24.46
C GLU A 68 -7.35 -18.81 25.57
N ASP A 69 -8.58 -19.31 25.58
CA ASP A 69 -9.06 -20.35 26.51
C ASP A 69 -8.31 -21.68 26.31
N LEU A 70 -7.71 -21.87 25.14
CA LEU A 70 -6.80 -22.98 24.81
C LEU A 70 -5.33 -22.59 25.01
N ASP A 71 -5.04 -21.47 25.67
CA ASP A 71 -3.70 -20.92 25.98
C ASP A 71 -2.86 -20.62 24.71
N PHE A 72 -3.52 -20.26 23.60
CA PHE A 72 -2.86 -19.96 22.32
C PHE A 72 -2.80 -18.45 22.06
N GLY A 73 -1.59 -17.88 22.06
CA GLY A 73 -1.37 -16.44 21.87
C GLY A 73 -0.76 -16.03 20.51
N ASP A 74 -0.31 -16.96 19.67
CA ASP A 74 0.33 -16.66 18.39
C ASP A 74 -0.72 -16.33 17.30
N ILE A 75 -1.48 -15.26 17.52
CA ILE A 75 -2.67 -14.89 16.74
C ILE A 75 -2.39 -13.70 15.82
N VAL A 76 -2.93 -13.77 14.60
CA VAL A 76 -3.09 -12.62 13.69
C VAL A 76 -4.58 -12.44 13.40
N ILE A 77 -5.09 -11.21 13.27
CA ILE A 77 -6.52 -10.95 13.04
C ILE A 77 -6.72 -10.27 11.69
N SER A 78 -7.77 -10.65 10.95
CA SER A 78 -8.22 -9.90 9.78
C SER A 78 -9.74 -9.78 9.76
N LEU A 79 -10.23 -8.56 9.49
CA LEU A 79 -11.63 -8.18 9.37
C LEU A 79 -11.89 -7.63 7.96
N LYS A 80 -12.25 -8.49 6.99
CA LYS A 80 -12.35 -8.06 5.58
C LYS A 80 -13.82 -7.83 5.17
N ALA A 81 -14.05 -6.72 4.50
CA ALA A 81 -15.32 -6.39 3.86
C ALA A 81 -15.06 -5.82 2.46
N PHE A 82 -16.05 -5.96 1.57
CA PHE A 82 -16.01 -5.31 0.26
C PHE A 82 -16.25 -3.80 0.39
N GLU A 83 -17.17 -3.41 1.28
CA GLU A 83 -17.46 -2.02 1.57
C GLU A 83 -16.34 -1.40 2.42
N VAL A 84 -15.62 -0.46 1.82
CA VAL A 84 -14.46 0.18 2.46
C VAL A 84 -14.81 0.86 3.80
N PRO A 85 -15.91 1.63 3.94
CA PRO A 85 -16.26 2.25 5.23
C PRO A 85 -16.45 1.24 6.36
N VAL A 86 -17.09 0.10 6.07
CA VAL A 86 -17.28 -1.01 7.03
C VAL A 86 -15.94 -1.60 7.44
N MET A 87 -15.08 -1.88 6.47
CA MET A 87 -13.74 -2.44 6.73
C MET A 87 -12.94 -1.50 7.65
N VAL A 88 -12.89 -0.21 7.31
CA VAL A 88 -12.13 0.80 8.07
C VAL A 88 -12.67 0.90 9.50
N GLU A 89 -13.98 0.99 9.67
CA GLU A 89 -14.60 1.07 11.00
C GLU A 89 -14.30 -0.18 11.85
N ALA A 90 -14.39 -1.37 11.25
CA ALA A 90 -14.11 -2.62 11.94
C ALA A 90 -12.65 -2.71 12.44
N TYR A 91 -11.67 -2.34 11.60
CA TYR A 91 -10.26 -2.34 12.02
C TYR A 91 -9.95 -1.27 13.07
N ARG A 92 -10.53 -0.07 12.96
CA ARG A 92 -10.35 0.98 13.98
C ARG A 92 -10.85 0.55 15.35
N ARG A 93 -12.01 -0.13 15.40
CA ARG A 93 -12.53 -0.71 16.64
C ARG A 93 -11.63 -1.81 17.16
N MET A 94 -11.25 -2.76 16.31
CA MET A 94 -10.40 -3.88 16.70
C MET A 94 -9.05 -3.42 17.26
N ALA A 95 -8.39 -2.46 16.60
CA ALA A 95 -7.09 -1.92 17.02
C ALA A 95 -7.10 -1.27 18.42
N ARG A 96 -8.27 -0.93 18.96
CA ARG A 96 -8.43 -0.39 20.33
C ARG A 96 -8.70 -1.46 21.38
N LEU A 97 -9.04 -2.67 20.95
CA LEU A 97 -9.53 -3.75 21.82
C LEU A 97 -8.48 -4.84 22.04
N VAL A 98 -7.51 -4.98 21.13
CA VAL A 98 -6.49 -6.05 21.17
C VAL A 98 -5.14 -5.56 20.67
N ASP A 99 -4.08 -6.21 21.15
CA ASP A 99 -2.68 -5.95 20.74
C ASP A 99 -2.16 -6.95 19.67
N TYR A 100 -3.03 -7.81 19.14
CA TYR A 100 -2.63 -8.78 18.10
C TYR A 100 -2.39 -8.10 16.74
N PRO A 101 -1.40 -8.58 15.95
CA PRO A 101 -1.17 -8.06 14.61
C PRO A 101 -2.41 -8.12 13.70
N LEU A 102 -2.63 -7.06 12.93
CA LEU A 102 -3.76 -6.88 12.03
C LEU A 102 -3.34 -7.08 10.57
N HIS A 103 -3.93 -8.08 9.92
CA HIS A 103 -3.76 -8.35 8.50
C HIS A 103 -4.84 -7.67 7.66
N LEU A 104 -4.51 -6.52 7.08
CA LEU A 104 -5.44 -5.71 6.31
C LEU A 104 -5.71 -6.28 4.92
N GLY A 105 -6.90 -5.99 4.40
CA GLY A 105 -7.22 -6.22 3.01
C GLY A 105 -8.71 -6.05 2.73
N VAL A 106 -9.02 -5.41 1.61
CA VAL A 106 -10.38 -5.39 1.05
C VAL A 106 -10.61 -6.74 0.37
N THR A 107 -11.71 -7.42 0.69
CA THR A 107 -12.06 -8.68 0.00
C THR A 107 -12.78 -8.38 -1.32
N GLU A 108 -12.60 -9.26 -2.32
CA GLU A 108 -13.32 -9.20 -3.59
C GLU A 108 -13.25 -7.82 -4.29
N ALA A 109 -12.07 -7.18 -4.30
CA ALA A 109 -11.94 -5.81 -4.80
C ALA A 109 -12.17 -5.68 -6.32
N GLY A 110 -12.30 -6.78 -7.06
CA GLY A 110 -12.67 -6.77 -8.48
C GLY A 110 -11.46 -6.67 -9.41
N THR A 111 -11.67 -6.14 -10.61
CA THR A 111 -10.63 -6.08 -11.67
C THR A 111 -9.47 -5.15 -11.27
N PRO A 112 -8.27 -5.28 -11.87
CA PRO A 112 -7.07 -4.55 -11.45
C PRO A 112 -7.28 -3.05 -11.23
N LYS A 113 -7.90 -2.36 -12.19
CA LYS A 113 -8.09 -0.90 -12.11
C LYS A 113 -9.01 -0.49 -10.95
N ALA A 114 -10.21 -1.08 -10.88
CA ALA A 114 -11.19 -0.72 -9.86
C ALA A 114 -10.79 -1.23 -8.47
N GLY A 115 -10.23 -2.44 -8.42
CA GLY A 115 -9.77 -3.09 -7.19
C GLY A 115 -8.53 -2.46 -6.61
N ALA A 116 -7.60 -1.97 -7.42
CA ALA A 116 -6.45 -1.20 -6.93
C ALA A 116 -6.90 0.09 -6.25
N ILE A 117 -7.83 0.84 -6.87
CA ILE A 117 -8.39 2.05 -6.27
C ILE A 117 -9.09 1.72 -4.95
N ARG A 118 -9.98 0.72 -4.93
CA ARG A 118 -10.71 0.33 -3.70
C ARG A 118 -9.75 -0.11 -2.58
N SER A 119 -8.76 -0.93 -2.93
CA SER A 119 -7.75 -1.41 -1.98
C SER A 119 -6.89 -0.27 -1.45
N ALA A 120 -6.46 0.65 -2.31
CA ALA A 120 -5.68 1.82 -1.92
C ALA A 120 -6.46 2.74 -0.97
N VAL A 121 -7.75 2.97 -1.23
CA VAL A 121 -8.60 3.76 -0.33
C VAL A 121 -8.76 3.05 1.02
N GLY A 122 -9.12 1.76 1.04
CA GLY A 122 -9.36 1.06 2.31
C GLY A 122 -8.10 0.79 3.12
N ILE A 123 -7.10 0.17 2.50
CA ILE A 123 -5.83 -0.19 3.17
C ILE A 123 -5.05 1.08 3.49
N GLY A 124 -4.95 2.02 2.53
CA GLY A 124 -4.19 3.25 2.71
C GLY A 124 -4.74 4.14 3.83
N THR A 125 -6.07 4.19 4.02
CA THR A 125 -6.67 4.93 5.14
C THR A 125 -6.19 4.41 6.49
N LEU A 126 -6.24 3.09 6.70
CA LEU A 126 -5.83 2.47 7.97
C LEU A 126 -4.32 2.58 8.19
N LEU A 127 -3.52 2.34 7.15
CA LEU A 127 -2.06 2.47 7.24
C LEU A 127 -1.62 3.90 7.56
N ALA A 128 -2.29 4.92 7.01
CA ALA A 128 -2.01 6.31 7.34
C ALA A 128 -2.35 6.67 8.79
N GLU A 129 -3.22 5.90 9.44
CA GLU A 129 -3.57 5.99 10.87
C GLU A 129 -2.65 5.15 11.76
N GLY A 130 -1.66 4.45 11.18
CA GLY A 130 -0.76 3.55 11.91
C GLY A 130 -1.39 2.20 12.26
N ILE A 131 -2.50 1.83 11.62
CA ILE A 131 -3.19 0.55 11.84
C ILE A 131 -2.78 -0.43 10.73
N GLY A 132 -2.29 -1.61 11.11
CA GLY A 132 -2.00 -2.72 10.20
C GLY A 132 -0.53 -3.14 10.15
N ASP A 133 -0.30 -4.45 10.23
CA ASP A 133 1.04 -5.06 10.32
C ASP A 133 1.44 -5.81 9.05
N THR A 134 0.43 -6.28 8.32
CA THR A 134 0.58 -6.94 7.02
C THR A 134 -0.64 -6.65 6.17
N ILE A 135 -0.47 -6.65 4.85
CA ILE A 135 -1.54 -6.33 3.90
C ILE A 135 -1.66 -7.40 2.83
N ARG A 136 -2.87 -7.56 2.29
CA ARG A 136 -3.12 -8.25 1.02
C ARG A 136 -4.12 -7.46 0.19
N VAL A 137 -3.74 -7.16 -1.05
CA VAL A 137 -4.65 -6.69 -2.09
C VAL A 137 -5.32 -7.92 -2.71
N SER A 138 -6.63 -7.88 -3.01
CA SER A 138 -7.36 -9.03 -3.55
C SER A 138 -8.05 -8.65 -4.87
N LEU A 139 -7.42 -8.99 -5.99
CA LEU A 139 -7.80 -8.59 -7.35
C LEU A 139 -8.16 -9.82 -8.18
N ALA A 140 -9.06 -9.64 -9.14
CA ALA A 140 -9.37 -10.65 -10.14
C ALA A 140 -8.34 -10.64 -11.30
N THR A 141 -7.10 -11.03 -11.00
CA THR A 141 -5.97 -11.06 -11.94
C THR A 141 -4.84 -11.97 -11.46
N ASP A 142 -3.68 -11.93 -12.11
CA ASP A 142 -2.48 -12.62 -11.66
C ASP A 142 -2.03 -12.12 -10.27
N PRO A 143 -1.68 -12.99 -9.32
CA PRO A 143 -1.22 -12.59 -7.99
C PRO A 143 -0.02 -11.64 -7.97
N VAL A 144 0.83 -11.64 -9.01
CA VAL A 144 1.95 -10.70 -9.13
C VAL A 144 1.46 -9.25 -9.19
N GLU A 145 0.31 -9.00 -9.84
CA GLU A 145 -0.31 -7.67 -9.88
C GLU A 145 -0.85 -7.26 -8.49
N GLU A 146 -1.36 -8.20 -7.69
CA GLU A 146 -1.73 -7.91 -6.29
C GLU A 146 -0.52 -7.42 -5.48
N VAL A 147 0.63 -8.05 -5.67
CA VAL A 147 1.89 -7.69 -5.01
C VAL A 147 2.39 -6.32 -5.45
N TYR A 148 2.32 -6.04 -6.77
CA TYR A 148 2.66 -4.72 -7.30
C TYR A 148 1.82 -3.62 -6.65
N VAL A 149 0.49 -3.76 -6.65
CA VAL A 149 -0.42 -2.78 -6.03
C VAL A 149 -0.18 -2.64 -4.53
N ALA A 150 0.10 -3.74 -3.82
CA ALA A 150 0.43 -3.70 -2.40
C ALA A 150 1.66 -2.82 -2.12
N TYR A 151 2.72 -2.97 -2.92
CA TYR A 151 3.90 -2.12 -2.80
C TYR A 151 3.64 -0.67 -3.21
N GLU A 152 2.82 -0.40 -4.22
CA GLU A 152 2.45 0.97 -4.58
C GLU A 152 1.70 1.68 -3.44
N ILE A 153 0.79 0.99 -2.73
CA ILE A 153 0.11 1.53 -1.54
C ILE A 153 1.12 1.87 -0.45
N LEU A 154 2.04 0.96 -0.13
CA LEU A 154 3.05 1.16 0.91
C LEU A 154 4.05 2.29 0.54
N LYS A 155 4.46 2.37 -0.74
CA LYS A 155 5.34 3.44 -1.25
C LYS A 155 4.68 4.81 -1.16
N SER A 156 3.39 4.88 -1.46
CA SER A 156 2.62 6.13 -1.43
C SER A 156 2.53 6.73 -0.02
N LEU A 157 2.67 5.91 1.02
CA LEU A 157 2.69 6.32 2.43
C LEU A 157 4.11 6.35 3.03
N ASP A 158 5.15 6.15 2.22
CA ASP A 158 6.56 6.06 2.66
C ASP A 158 6.82 4.99 3.74
N LEU A 159 5.99 3.93 3.78
CA LEU A 159 6.11 2.85 4.77
C LEU A 159 7.12 1.78 4.34
N ARG A 160 7.16 1.49 3.03
CA ARG A 160 8.11 0.54 2.43
C ARG A 160 8.49 0.99 1.04
N GLN A 161 9.79 0.92 0.74
CA GLN A 161 10.33 1.22 -0.58
C GLN A 161 10.66 -0.09 -1.31
N HIS A 162 10.14 -0.25 -2.54
CA HIS A 162 10.40 -1.41 -3.39
C HIS A 162 10.26 -1.06 -4.88
N GLY A 163 11.28 -1.40 -5.66
CA GLY A 163 11.33 -1.08 -7.08
C GLY A 163 11.36 0.42 -7.36
N ALA A 164 11.31 0.77 -8.64
CA ALA A 164 11.31 2.16 -9.05
C ALA A 164 9.94 2.85 -8.79
N THR A 165 9.98 4.18 -8.70
CA THR A 165 8.80 5.06 -8.66
C THR A 165 8.92 6.08 -9.78
N LEU A 166 7.95 6.07 -10.69
CA LEU A 166 7.83 7.09 -11.71
C LEU A 166 7.05 8.30 -11.16
N VAL A 167 7.64 9.49 -11.32
CA VAL A 167 6.98 10.78 -11.09
C VAL A 167 6.81 11.45 -12.44
N ALA A 168 5.60 11.44 -12.98
CA ALA A 168 5.30 12.12 -14.23
C ALA A 168 4.43 13.36 -13.97
N CYS A 169 4.71 14.47 -14.66
CA CYS A 169 3.79 15.60 -14.60
C CYS A 169 2.47 15.24 -15.31
N PRO A 170 1.34 15.81 -14.90
CA PRO A 170 0.14 15.79 -15.74
C PRO A 170 0.39 16.54 -17.04
N THR A 171 -0.42 16.28 -18.06
CA THR A 171 -0.41 17.12 -19.25
C THR A 171 -1.04 18.49 -18.96
N CYS A 172 -0.50 19.54 -19.58
CA CYS A 172 -1.02 20.90 -19.50
C CYS A 172 -0.69 21.66 -20.80
N GLY A 173 -1.16 22.91 -20.93
CA GLY A 173 -0.91 23.74 -22.12
C GLY A 173 0.57 24.11 -22.37
N ARG A 174 1.50 23.67 -21.51
CA ARG A 174 2.95 23.89 -21.64
C ARG A 174 3.70 22.66 -22.15
N VAL A 175 3.00 21.55 -22.36
CA VAL A 175 3.65 20.32 -22.83
C VAL A 175 4.15 20.53 -24.25
N GLU A 176 5.45 20.31 -24.46
CA GLU A 176 6.14 20.55 -25.73
C GLU A 176 6.59 19.23 -26.41
N VAL A 177 6.20 18.07 -25.86
CA VAL A 177 6.55 16.73 -26.35
C VAL A 177 5.40 15.74 -26.17
N ASP A 178 5.46 14.57 -26.82
CA ASP A 178 4.56 13.46 -26.51
C ASP A 178 4.91 12.84 -25.16
N LEU A 179 4.39 13.45 -24.09
CA LEU A 179 4.63 13.04 -22.72
C LEU A 179 4.09 11.63 -22.43
N PHE A 180 2.97 11.24 -23.03
CA PHE A 180 2.36 9.93 -22.79
C PHE A 180 3.26 8.82 -23.31
N LYS A 181 3.77 8.95 -24.53
CA LYS A 181 4.70 7.99 -25.10
C LYS A 181 5.97 7.89 -24.26
N LEU A 182 6.55 9.02 -23.88
CA LEU A 182 7.76 9.07 -23.08
C LEU A 182 7.56 8.43 -21.70
N ALA A 183 6.50 8.81 -20.98
CA ALA A 183 6.22 8.30 -19.65
C ALA A 183 5.94 6.79 -19.67
N ASN A 184 5.15 6.29 -20.61
CA ASN A 184 4.84 4.86 -20.71
C ASN A 184 6.07 4.02 -21.06
N GLU A 185 6.95 4.50 -21.95
CA GLU A 185 8.19 3.77 -22.29
C GLU A 185 9.15 3.67 -21.09
N ILE A 186 9.20 4.73 -20.28
CA ILE A 186 9.98 4.72 -19.04
C ILE A 186 9.30 3.84 -18.00
N ASP A 187 7.97 3.92 -17.81
CA ASP A 187 7.23 3.10 -16.87
C ASP A 187 7.47 1.59 -17.09
N GLU A 188 7.37 1.13 -18.33
CA GLU A 188 7.66 -0.27 -18.69
C GLU A 188 9.08 -0.69 -18.37
N TYR A 189 10.06 0.21 -18.57
CA TYR A 189 11.43 -0.06 -18.20
C TYR A 189 11.61 -0.13 -16.67
N LEU A 190 10.97 0.76 -15.93
CA LEU A 190 11.07 0.84 -14.48
C LEU A 190 10.51 -0.41 -13.77
N LYS A 191 9.54 -1.11 -14.38
CA LYS A 191 9.05 -2.42 -13.88
C LYS A 191 10.14 -3.48 -13.78
N THR A 192 11.25 -3.34 -14.52
CA THR A 192 12.39 -4.28 -14.47
C THR A 192 13.34 -4.01 -13.30
N ILE A 193 13.23 -2.86 -12.63
CA ILE A 193 14.12 -2.40 -11.57
C ILE A 193 13.55 -2.80 -10.21
N LYS A 194 14.35 -3.48 -9.38
CA LYS A 194 13.93 -3.95 -8.05
C LYS A 194 14.38 -3.01 -6.93
N GLU A 195 15.42 -2.23 -7.20
CA GLU A 195 16.02 -1.28 -6.29
C GLU A 195 15.15 -0.01 -6.19
N PRO A 196 14.94 0.53 -4.98
CA PRO A 196 14.24 1.79 -4.79
C PRO A 196 14.91 2.95 -5.53
N ILE A 197 14.27 3.52 -6.55
CA ILE A 197 14.75 4.70 -7.26
C ILE A 197 13.58 5.57 -7.73
N LYS A 198 13.66 6.88 -7.48
CA LYS A 198 12.64 7.83 -7.93
C LYS A 198 13.07 8.49 -9.24
N VAL A 199 12.28 8.31 -10.29
CA VAL A 199 12.58 8.80 -11.64
C VAL A 199 11.50 9.79 -12.07
N ALA A 200 11.90 10.99 -12.48
CA ALA A 200 10.97 12.03 -12.95
C ALA A 200 10.90 12.13 -14.48
N VAL A 201 9.70 12.30 -15.04
CA VAL A 201 9.48 12.56 -16.47
C VAL A 201 8.55 13.76 -16.63
N MET A 202 9.10 14.86 -17.13
CA MET A 202 8.42 16.15 -17.19
C MET A 202 8.29 16.62 -18.64
N GLY A 203 7.09 17.06 -19.03
CA GLY A 203 6.76 17.45 -20.40
C GLY A 203 7.09 18.90 -20.79
N CYS A 204 7.70 19.67 -19.88
CA CYS A 204 8.21 21.01 -20.18
C CYS A 204 9.45 21.35 -19.34
N VAL A 205 10.31 22.23 -19.86
CA VAL A 205 11.53 22.69 -19.18
C VAL A 205 11.28 23.78 -18.13
N VAL A 206 10.06 24.29 -18.02
CA VAL A 206 9.73 25.43 -17.15
C VAL A 206 9.56 24.99 -15.69
N ASN A 207 8.58 24.14 -15.42
CA ASN A 207 8.34 23.61 -14.08
C ASN A 207 9.04 22.27 -13.85
N GLY A 208 9.41 21.57 -14.94
CA GLY A 208 10.00 20.23 -14.88
C GLY A 208 11.21 20.11 -13.94
N PRO A 209 12.20 21.02 -13.97
CA PRO A 209 13.35 20.93 -13.06
C PRO A 209 12.98 21.07 -11.57
N GLY A 210 11.96 21.87 -11.26
CA GLY A 210 11.47 22.06 -9.89
C GLY A 210 10.69 20.84 -9.39
N GLU A 211 9.78 20.33 -10.22
CA GLU A 211 8.97 19.13 -9.93
C GLU A 211 9.83 17.85 -9.84
N ALA A 212 10.96 17.81 -10.55
CA ALA A 212 11.90 16.68 -10.56
C ALA A 212 12.98 16.76 -9.47
N ARG A 213 13.00 17.80 -8.63
CA ARG A 213 14.09 18.07 -7.69
C ARG A 213 14.29 16.96 -6.66
N ASP A 214 13.18 16.36 -6.22
CA ASP A 214 13.18 15.30 -5.20
C ASP A 214 13.41 13.91 -5.80
N SER A 215 13.52 13.80 -7.13
CA SER A 215 13.85 12.56 -7.82
C SER A 215 15.34 12.30 -7.84
N ASP A 216 15.72 11.03 -7.86
CA ASP A 216 17.11 10.61 -8.01
C ASP A 216 17.63 10.99 -9.40
N VAL A 217 16.83 10.68 -10.41
CA VAL A 217 17.08 10.98 -11.82
C VAL A 217 15.79 11.57 -12.41
N GLY A 218 15.89 12.42 -13.41
CA GLY A 218 14.73 12.82 -14.18
C GLY A 218 15.06 13.46 -15.51
N VAL A 219 14.02 13.68 -16.31
CA VAL A 219 14.09 14.43 -17.56
C VAL A 219 13.04 15.51 -17.60
N ALA A 220 13.41 16.68 -18.13
CA ALA A 220 12.48 17.68 -18.61
C ALA A 220 12.67 17.82 -20.12
N ALA A 221 11.62 17.55 -20.87
CA ALA A 221 11.63 17.52 -22.32
C ALA A 221 10.83 18.69 -22.90
N GLY A 222 11.31 19.27 -24.00
CA GLY A 222 10.65 20.36 -24.70
C GLY A 222 11.42 20.81 -25.95
N ARG A 223 10.69 21.28 -26.96
CA ARG A 223 11.24 21.82 -28.23
C ARG A 223 12.30 20.91 -28.89
N GLY A 224 12.02 19.61 -28.95
CA GLY A 224 12.94 18.65 -29.57
C GLY A 224 14.16 18.27 -28.73
N LYS A 225 14.23 18.70 -27.46
CA LYS A 225 15.38 18.45 -26.58
C LYS A 225 14.94 17.95 -25.21
N GLY A 226 15.81 17.18 -24.57
CA GLY A 226 15.67 16.75 -23.19
C GLY A 226 16.84 17.23 -22.34
N VAL A 227 16.54 17.64 -21.12
CA VAL A 227 17.54 17.92 -20.10
C VAL A 227 17.44 16.81 -19.05
N ILE A 228 18.51 16.04 -18.87
CA ILE A 228 18.60 15.00 -17.85
C ILE A 228 19.16 15.62 -16.58
N PHE A 229 18.48 15.35 -15.47
CA PHE A 229 18.83 15.82 -14.13
C PHE A 229 19.12 14.65 -13.21
N ARG A 230 20.01 14.88 -12.26
CA ARG A 230 20.29 13.98 -11.14
C ARG A 230 20.35 14.79 -9.87
N LYS A 231 19.51 14.44 -8.88
CA LYS A 231 19.38 15.21 -7.61
C LYS A 231 19.26 16.72 -7.83
N GLY A 232 18.46 17.12 -8.82
CA GLY A 232 18.24 18.52 -9.19
C GLY A 232 19.38 19.24 -9.93
N ARG A 233 20.47 18.54 -10.29
CA ARG A 233 21.57 19.09 -11.11
C ARG A 233 21.48 18.60 -12.55
N ILE A 234 21.73 19.48 -13.51
CA ILE A 234 21.78 19.10 -14.93
C ILE A 234 23.04 18.26 -15.16
N VAL A 235 22.85 17.05 -15.67
CA VAL A 235 23.94 16.13 -16.02
C VAL A 235 24.21 16.16 -17.51
N ARG A 236 23.14 16.11 -18.32
CA ARG A 236 23.24 15.96 -19.77
C ARG A 236 22.11 16.72 -20.47
N LYS A 237 22.39 17.22 -21.67
CA LYS A 237 21.38 17.72 -22.62
C LYS A 237 21.43 16.81 -23.84
N VAL A 238 20.28 16.37 -24.31
CA VAL A 238 20.15 15.40 -25.40
C VAL A 238 19.06 15.83 -26.37
N GLU A 239 19.14 15.35 -27.61
CA GLU A 239 18.06 15.50 -28.58
C GLU A 239 16.91 14.56 -28.24
N GLU A 240 15.69 14.84 -28.71
CA GLU A 240 14.47 14.12 -28.31
C GLU A 240 14.57 12.59 -28.49
N ARG A 241 15.17 12.15 -29.60
CA ARG A 241 15.37 10.72 -29.90
C ARG A 241 16.30 9.99 -28.92
N GLU A 242 17.13 10.74 -28.18
CA GLU A 242 18.13 10.21 -27.26
C GLU A 242 17.66 10.30 -25.80
N ILE A 243 16.49 10.88 -25.53
CA ILE A 243 15.97 11.06 -24.17
C ILE A 243 15.85 9.73 -23.43
N VAL A 244 15.15 8.76 -24.00
CA VAL A 244 14.92 7.48 -23.33
C VAL A 244 16.22 6.71 -23.11
N PRO A 245 17.10 6.53 -24.12
CA PRO A 245 18.41 5.90 -23.91
C PRO A 245 19.24 6.59 -22.84
N ALA A 246 19.33 7.92 -22.86
CA ALA A 246 20.13 8.67 -21.88
C ALA A 246 19.56 8.57 -20.47
N LEU A 247 18.24 8.59 -20.32
CA LEU A 247 17.60 8.43 -19.00
C LEU A 247 17.83 7.02 -18.44
N LYS A 248 17.72 5.98 -19.28
CA LYS A 248 18.01 4.58 -18.90
C LYS A 248 19.47 4.41 -18.46
N GLU A 249 20.40 5.00 -19.19
CA GLU A 249 21.83 5.01 -18.84
C GLU A 249 22.06 5.66 -17.48
N GLU A 250 21.49 6.85 -17.24
CA GLU A 250 21.66 7.57 -15.97
C GLU A 250 21.05 6.81 -14.78
N ILE A 251 19.90 6.16 -14.98
CA ILE A 251 19.29 5.27 -13.98
C ILE A 251 20.27 4.15 -13.59
N GLN A 252 20.85 3.46 -14.56
CA GLN A 252 21.80 2.37 -14.31
C GLN A 252 23.07 2.86 -13.62
N LEU A 253 23.57 4.05 -13.97
CA LEU A 253 24.71 4.68 -13.28
C LEU A 253 24.41 4.93 -11.81
N VAL A 254 23.24 5.49 -11.49
CA VAL A 254 22.80 5.70 -10.09
C VAL A 254 22.72 4.38 -9.33
N LEU A 255 22.14 3.35 -9.93
CA LEU A 255 22.02 2.03 -9.30
C LEU A 255 23.38 1.39 -9.06
N ALA A 256 24.30 1.47 -10.03
CA ALA A 256 25.66 0.94 -9.91
C ALA A 256 26.47 1.68 -8.81
N GLU A 257 26.37 3.00 -8.73
CA GLU A 257 27.05 3.79 -7.69
C GLU A 257 26.55 3.44 -6.28
N ARG A 258 25.24 3.23 -6.12
CA ARG A 258 24.65 2.79 -4.85
C ARG A 258 25.11 1.37 -4.47
N ALA A 259 25.19 0.46 -5.43
CA ALA A 259 25.70 -0.89 -5.21
C ALA A 259 27.18 -0.89 -4.80
N ALA A 260 27.96 0.07 -5.31
CA ALA A 260 29.38 0.26 -4.96
C ALA A 260 29.60 0.95 -3.60
N GLY A 261 28.54 1.30 -2.86
CA GLY A 261 28.65 1.94 -1.55
C GLY A 261 29.07 3.42 -1.60
N VAL A 262 28.95 4.08 -2.76
CA VAL A 262 29.14 5.53 -2.86
C VAL A 262 27.93 6.19 -2.19
N PRO A 263 28.11 7.00 -1.12
CA PRO A 263 26.99 7.59 -0.42
C PRO A 263 26.17 8.46 -1.37
N ALA A 264 24.85 8.28 -1.34
CA ALA A 264 23.94 9.20 -2.00
C ALA A 264 24.21 10.61 -1.47
N VAL A 265 24.37 11.58 -2.37
CA VAL A 265 24.54 12.99 -2.00
C VAL A 265 23.36 13.39 -1.10
N GLU A 266 23.65 13.69 0.17
CA GLU A 266 22.65 14.00 1.19
C GLU A 266 21.78 15.18 0.75
N THR A 267 20.46 14.99 0.73
CA THR A 267 19.50 16.09 0.69
C THR A 267 18.75 16.13 2.02
N GLY A 268 18.96 17.22 2.76
CA GLY A 268 18.36 17.46 4.06
C GLY A 268 16.83 17.46 4.00
N HIS A 269 16.23 16.30 4.23
CA HIS A 269 14.83 16.18 4.56
C HIS A 269 14.72 16.25 6.08
N ARG A 270 14.12 17.33 6.59
CA ARG A 270 13.60 17.31 7.96
C ARG A 270 12.54 16.21 7.98
N ARG A 271 12.82 15.11 8.68
CA ARG A 271 11.77 14.24 9.21
C ARG A 271 10.79 15.16 9.93
N ILE A 272 9.59 15.35 9.38
CA ILE A 272 8.50 15.94 10.14
C ILE A 272 8.12 14.87 11.15
N SER A 273 8.67 14.98 12.35
CA SER A 273 8.20 14.22 13.50
C SER A 273 6.79 14.72 13.80
N VAL A 274 5.78 13.92 13.45
CA VAL A 274 4.45 14.08 14.02
C VAL A 274 4.60 13.72 15.50
N PRO A 275 4.35 14.64 16.45
CA PRO A 275 4.35 14.29 17.85
C PRO A 275 3.22 13.27 18.06
N VAL A 276 3.58 12.07 18.51
CA VAL A 276 2.60 11.18 19.12
C VAL A 276 2.11 11.91 20.37
N VAL A 277 0.85 12.34 20.34
CA VAL A 277 0.21 12.93 21.50
C VAL A 277 -0.20 11.76 22.36
N ASP A 278 0.54 11.51 23.44
CA ASP A 278 0.15 10.54 24.45
C ASP A 278 -1.24 10.93 24.98
N ALA A 279 -2.19 9.99 24.92
CA ALA A 279 -3.51 10.07 25.53
C ALA A 279 -3.63 8.97 26.59
#